data_AF-A0A5C7V9G0-F1
#
_entry.id   AF-A0A5C7V9G0-F1
#
_cell.length_a   1.000
_cell.length_b   1.000
_cell.length_c   1.000
_cell.angle_alpha   90.00
_cell.angle_beta   90.00
_cell.angle_gamma   90.00
#
_symmetry.space_group_name_H-M   'P 1'
#
loop_
_entity.id
_entity.type
_entity.pdbx_description
1 polymer ?
#
loop_
_entity_poly.entity_id
_entity_poly.type
_entity_poly.pdbx_seq_one_letter_code
_entity_poly.pdbx_strand_id
1 'polypeptide(L)'
;MNFSRGLIALAAQLALGGLAHAAEPAAADALTAALRDKVHNIVVIYAENRAFDNLYGGFPGADGLRTVLGADGKPTAAYLPQRDRDGRALPVLPPVWGGVTAPGQPVVVTQAQSTGLANAPFDIGSAFKGSANAELGLNSVTRDLYHRFFENQMQINGGRNDGFAAWADAGALVMGHFDYSSSPLFRLAQQYTLADHFFQGAFGGSFLNHQYLICACAPEYPNADTAPAKPSISIVDKLPDGSYSAHLTPAPSAQASALDGPPRFLRSGNLTPANYFGDGKFYAVNTMQP
;
A
#
# COMPACT_ATOMS: atom_id res chain seq x y z
N MET A 1 -30.02 8.71 -47.92
CA MET A 1 -30.25 9.98 -47.21
C MET A 1 -29.20 10.06 -46.12
N ASN A 2 -27.91 10.33 -46.39
CA ASN A 2 -27.22 11.54 -46.83
C ASN A 2 -27.30 12.75 -45.86
N PHE A 3 -26.09 13.15 -45.41
CA PHE A 3 -25.65 14.44 -44.80
C PHE A 3 -26.09 14.74 -43.36
N SER A 4 -25.30 15.39 -42.48
CA SER A 4 -23.92 15.91 -42.49
C SER A 4 -23.55 16.27 -41.04
N ARG A 5 -22.25 16.32 -40.74
CA ARG A 5 -21.67 17.02 -39.59
C ARG A 5 -22.01 18.52 -39.60
N GLY A 6 -22.07 19.14 -38.43
CA GLY A 6 -22.05 20.59 -38.26
C GLY A 6 -21.83 21.01 -36.81
N LEU A 7 -20.59 21.38 -36.48
CA LEU A 7 -20.25 22.20 -35.31
C LEU A 7 -20.82 23.61 -35.52
N ILE A 8 -21.45 24.18 -34.48
CA ILE A 8 -21.55 25.63 -34.32
C ILE A 8 -21.15 25.95 -32.88
N ALA A 9 -19.97 26.55 -32.73
CA ALA A 9 -19.65 27.39 -31.60
C ALA A 9 -20.32 28.75 -31.82
N LEU A 10 -21.06 29.23 -30.83
CA LEU A 10 -21.37 30.65 -30.72
C LEU A 10 -21.27 31.06 -29.26
N ALA A 11 -20.17 31.77 -28.95
CA ALA A 11 -20.04 32.53 -27.74
C ALA A 11 -20.94 33.76 -27.83
N ALA A 12 -21.77 33.98 -26.83
CA ALA A 12 -22.40 35.26 -26.55
C ALA A 12 -22.29 35.51 -25.04
N GLN A 13 -21.30 36.33 -24.66
CA GLN A 13 -21.23 36.94 -23.35
C GLN A 13 -22.31 38.02 -23.25
N LEU A 14 -23.19 37.89 -22.25
CA LEU A 14 -24.00 38.98 -21.73
C LEU A 14 -23.76 39.02 -20.22
N ALA A 15 -22.94 39.98 -19.80
CA ALA A 15 -22.77 40.35 -18.40
C ALA A 15 -23.89 41.32 -18.00
N LEU A 16 -24.52 41.05 -16.85
CA LEU A 16 -24.96 41.98 -15.79
C LEU A 16 -26.23 41.47 -15.11
N GLY A 17 -26.04 40.93 -13.90
CA GLY A 17 -27.09 40.47 -13.02
C GLY A 17 -26.50 39.72 -11.85
N GLY A 18 -25.75 40.42 -11.01
CA GLY A 18 -25.16 39.88 -9.79
C GLY A 18 -26.25 39.39 -8.84
N LEU A 19 -26.51 38.09 -8.86
CA LEU A 19 -26.94 37.34 -7.69
C LEU A 19 -25.73 36.52 -7.27
N ALA A 20 -24.91 37.13 -6.43
CA ALA A 20 -24.04 36.36 -5.56
C ALA A 20 -24.94 35.44 -4.75
N HIS A 21 -25.03 34.16 -5.15
CA HIS A 21 -25.33 33.12 -4.18
C HIS A 21 -24.17 33.19 -3.19
N ALA A 22 -24.42 33.86 -2.06
CA ALA A 22 -23.58 33.74 -0.89
C ALA A 22 -23.59 32.26 -0.50
N ALA A 23 -22.56 31.52 -0.93
CA ALA A 23 -22.26 30.22 -0.37
C ALA A 23 -22.02 30.44 1.13
N GLU A 24 -22.82 29.80 1.98
CA GLU A 24 -22.76 29.95 3.43
C GLU A 24 -21.34 29.74 3.97
N PRO A 25 -20.67 30.78 4.50
CA PRO A 25 -19.36 30.63 5.15
C PRO A 25 -19.50 30.24 6.64
N ALA A 26 -20.71 30.22 7.20
CA ALA A 26 -20.93 30.27 8.64
C ALA A 26 -20.72 28.93 9.38
N ALA A 27 -21.08 27.79 8.77
CA ALA A 27 -21.00 26.50 9.46
C ALA A 27 -19.56 25.97 9.59
N ALA A 28 -18.74 26.17 8.55
CA ALA A 28 -17.32 25.80 8.57
C ALA A 28 -16.53 26.68 9.56
N ASP A 29 -16.89 27.96 9.67
CA ASP A 29 -16.26 28.88 10.62
C ASP A 29 -16.65 28.56 12.07
N ALA A 30 -17.92 28.23 12.34
CA ALA A 30 -18.38 27.82 13.67
C ALA A 30 -17.72 26.52 14.16
N LEU A 31 -17.58 25.51 13.31
CA LEU A 31 -16.87 24.27 13.65
C LEU A 31 -15.38 24.54 13.92
N THR A 32 -14.74 25.36 13.08
CA THR A 32 -13.33 25.75 13.25
C THR A 32 -13.13 26.51 14.56
N ALA A 33 -14.02 27.44 14.90
CA ALA A 33 -13.98 28.18 16.16
C ALA A 33 -14.14 27.24 17.37
N ALA A 34 -15.10 26.30 17.31
CA ALA A 34 -15.31 25.33 18.37
C ALA A 34 -14.10 24.39 18.55
N LEU A 35 -13.49 23.92 17.46
CA LEU A 35 -12.27 23.11 17.52
C LEU A 35 -11.13 23.88 18.19
N ARG A 36 -10.92 25.16 17.83
CA ARG A 36 -9.89 26.00 18.45
C ARG A 36 -10.16 26.28 19.93
N ASP A 37 -11.42 26.40 20.33
CA ASP A 37 -11.82 26.60 21.73
C ASP A 37 -11.65 25.33 22.58
N LYS A 38 -11.88 24.14 22.01
CA LYS A 38 -11.90 22.87 22.76
C LYS A 38 -10.62 22.04 22.67
N VAL A 39 -9.86 22.17 21.58
CA VAL A 39 -8.67 21.36 21.32
C VAL A 39 -7.42 22.24 21.41
N HIS A 40 -6.74 22.19 22.55
CA HIS A 40 -5.51 22.95 22.78
C HIS A 40 -4.23 22.15 22.49
N ASN A 41 -4.33 20.82 22.55
CA ASN A 41 -3.18 19.92 22.38
C ASN A 41 -3.53 18.82 21.39
N ILE A 42 -2.68 18.64 20.38
CA ILE A 42 -2.76 17.53 19.44
C ILE A 42 -1.52 16.68 19.68
N VAL A 43 -1.74 15.43 20.09
CA VAL A 43 -0.67 14.44 20.23
C VAL A 43 -0.80 13.47 19.07
N VAL A 44 0.23 13.41 18.22
CA VAL A 44 0.29 12.48 17.09
C VAL A 44 1.19 11.30 17.49
N ILE A 45 0.59 10.11 17.63
CA ILE A 45 1.33 8.86 17.82
C ILE A 45 1.47 8.21 16.45
N TYR A 46 2.66 8.31 15.87
CA TYR A 46 2.95 7.73 14.56
C TYR A 46 3.50 6.30 14.72
N ALA A 47 2.62 5.32 14.56
CA ALA A 47 2.97 3.91 14.59
C ALA A 47 3.58 3.45 13.26
N GLU A 48 4.14 2.24 13.23
CA GLU A 48 4.93 1.74 12.11
C GLU A 48 4.38 0.42 11.54
N ASN A 49 4.53 0.28 10.22
CA ASN A 49 4.52 -0.96 9.44
C ASN A 49 3.31 -1.92 9.58
N ARG A 50 2.08 -1.40 9.77
CA ARG A 50 0.86 -2.22 9.75
C ARG A 50 -0.25 -1.58 8.90
N ALA A 51 -0.81 -2.35 7.96
CA ALA A 51 -1.96 -1.94 7.16
C ALA A 51 -3.25 -1.97 8.00
N PHE A 52 -4.28 -1.21 7.58
CA PHE A 52 -5.58 -1.18 8.24
C PHE A 52 -6.18 -2.58 8.40
N ASP A 53 -6.23 -3.38 7.33
CA ASP A 53 -6.76 -4.74 7.37
C ASP A 53 -6.03 -5.67 8.36
N ASN A 54 -4.73 -5.42 8.60
CA ASN A 54 -3.97 -6.20 9.56
C ASN A 54 -4.37 -5.91 11.02
N LEU A 55 -4.73 -4.66 11.34
CA LEU A 55 -5.08 -4.20 12.70
C LEU A 55 -6.59 -4.20 12.97
N TYR A 56 -7.38 -3.77 11.99
CA TYR A 56 -8.79 -3.41 12.14
C TYR A 56 -9.69 -4.03 11.08
N GLY A 57 -9.19 -4.92 10.22
CA GLY A 57 -10.01 -5.55 9.18
C GLY A 57 -11.21 -6.35 9.72
N GLY A 58 -11.10 -6.85 10.96
CA GLY A 58 -12.18 -7.50 11.69
C GLY A 58 -13.07 -6.57 12.51
N PHE A 59 -12.85 -5.26 12.49
CA PHE A 59 -13.58 -4.29 13.31
C PHE A 59 -15.04 -4.16 12.87
N PRO A 60 -16.03 -4.22 13.78
CA PRO A 60 -17.44 -4.11 13.41
C PRO A 60 -17.77 -2.77 12.73
N GLY A 61 -18.31 -2.85 11.51
CA GLY A 61 -18.76 -1.67 10.75
C GLY A 61 -17.67 -0.97 9.94
N ALA A 62 -16.41 -1.40 10.04
CA ALA A 62 -15.33 -0.86 9.22
C ALA A 62 -15.33 -1.45 7.79
N ASP A 63 -14.91 -0.66 6.83
CA ASP A 63 -14.53 -1.13 5.49
C ASP A 63 -13.17 -1.84 5.54
N GLY A 64 -13.18 -3.16 5.72
CA GLY A 64 -11.98 -3.99 5.81
C GLY A 64 -12.25 -5.46 5.48
N LEU A 65 -11.46 -6.39 6.00
CA LEU A 65 -11.53 -7.83 5.68
C LEU A 65 -12.93 -8.45 5.62
N ARG A 66 -13.91 -7.98 6.43
CA ARG A 66 -15.30 -8.48 6.38
C ARG A 66 -16.04 -8.19 5.07
N THR A 67 -15.53 -7.31 4.21
CA THR A 67 -16.08 -7.08 2.87
C THR A 67 -15.70 -8.18 1.88
N VAL A 68 -14.58 -8.89 2.15
CA VAL A 68 -14.02 -9.92 1.26
C VAL A 68 -13.96 -11.31 1.89
N LEU A 69 -14.15 -11.43 3.21
CA LEU A 69 -14.22 -12.71 3.94
C LEU A 69 -15.59 -12.90 4.61
N GLY A 70 -16.11 -14.13 4.51
CA GLY A 70 -17.28 -14.57 5.28
C GLY A 70 -16.95 -14.84 6.75
N ALA A 71 -17.99 -15.08 7.56
CA ALA A 71 -17.84 -15.42 8.98
C ALA A 71 -17.08 -16.74 9.21
N ASP A 72 -16.97 -17.60 8.20
CA ASP A 72 -16.18 -18.83 8.21
C ASP A 72 -14.71 -18.60 7.78
N GLY A 73 -14.31 -17.35 7.59
CA GLY A 73 -12.96 -16.96 7.17
C GLY A 73 -12.67 -17.23 5.70
N LYS A 74 -13.66 -17.62 4.89
CA LYS A 74 -13.46 -17.91 3.47
C LYS A 74 -13.75 -16.70 2.59
N PRO A 75 -13.07 -16.57 1.43
CA PRO A 75 -13.36 -15.53 0.47
C PRO A 75 -14.83 -15.49 0.02
N THR A 76 -15.40 -14.28 -0.05
CA THR A 76 -16.68 -14.02 -0.69
C THR A 76 -16.50 -13.78 -2.19
N ALA A 77 -17.59 -13.59 -2.93
CA ALA A 77 -17.54 -13.21 -4.34
C ALA A 77 -16.93 -11.82 -4.59
N ALA A 78 -16.79 -10.98 -3.56
CA ALA A 78 -16.16 -9.67 -3.67
C ALA A 78 -14.62 -9.76 -3.66
N TYR A 79 -14.05 -10.86 -3.17
CA TYR A 79 -12.61 -11.06 -3.15
C TYR A 79 -12.06 -11.30 -4.56
N LEU A 80 -11.00 -10.57 -4.91
CA LEU A 80 -10.21 -10.79 -6.11
C LEU A 80 -8.97 -11.63 -5.78
N PRO A 81 -8.83 -12.84 -6.35
CA PRO A 81 -7.64 -13.67 -6.13
C PRO A 81 -6.37 -12.98 -6.60
N GLN A 82 -5.28 -13.17 -5.87
CA GLN A 82 -3.97 -12.68 -6.27
C GLN A 82 -3.54 -13.32 -7.59
N ARG A 83 -2.94 -12.52 -8.45
CA ARG A 83 -2.39 -12.93 -9.73
C ARG A 83 -0.90 -13.16 -9.62
N ASP A 84 -0.42 -14.05 -10.47
CA ASP A 84 0.99 -14.25 -10.71
C ASP A 84 1.53 -13.18 -11.67
N ARG A 85 2.84 -13.17 -11.89
CA ARG A 85 3.55 -12.20 -12.72
C ARG A 85 3.16 -12.28 -14.20
N ASP A 86 2.59 -13.40 -14.63
CA ASP A 86 2.03 -13.59 -15.97
C ASP A 86 0.55 -13.15 -16.09
N GLY A 87 -0.05 -12.67 -14.98
CA GLY A 87 -1.43 -12.23 -14.90
C GLY A 87 -2.46 -13.33 -14.66
N ARG A 88 -2.08 -14.61 -14.59
CA ARG A 88 -3.00 -15.70 -14.22
C ARG A 88 -3.28 -15.69 -12.72
N ALA A 89 -4.44 -16.18 -12.30
CA ALA A 89 -4.70 -16.33 -10.87
C ALA A 89 -3.76 -17.38 -10.28
N LEU A 90 -3.15 -17.08 -9.12
CA LEU A 90 -2.34 -18.04 -8.40
C LEU A 90 -3.22 -19.20 -7.89
N PRO A 91 -2.84 -20.47 -8.11
CA PRO A 91 -3.60 -21.60 -7.59
C PRO A 91 -3.51 -21.72 -6.06
N VAL A 92 -2.37 -21.29 -5.50
CA VAL A 92 -2.06 -21.17 -4.06
C VAL A 92 -1.14 -19.98 -3.87
N LEU A 93 -1.03 -19.44 -2.66
CA LEU A 93 -0.04 -18.42 -2.38
C LEU A 93 1.38 -19.02 -2.42
N PRO A 94 2.40 -18.23 -2.81
CA PRO A 94 3.79 -18.65 -2.69
C PRO A 94 4.18 -18.84 -1.22
N PRO A 95 5.17 -19.67 -0.91
CA PRO A 95 5.66 -19.76 0.47
C PRO A 95 6.14 -18.40 0.97
N VAL A 96 6.20 -18.25 2.28
CA VAL A 96 6.83 -17.09 2.90
C VAL A 96 8.34 -17.19 2.75
N TRP A 97 8.88 -16.46 1.78
CA TRP A 97 10.32 -16.48 1.47
C TRP A 97 11.13 -16.07 2.70
N GLY A 98 12.10 -16.92 3.08
CA GLY A 98 12.91 -16.72 4.28
C GLY A 98 12.24 -17.11 5.61
N GLY A 99 10.98 -17.56 5.61
CA GLY A 99 10.24 -17.93 6.81
C GLY A 99 9.35 -16.82 7.37
N VAL A 100 8.39 -17.20 8.23
CA VAL A 100 7.33 -16.31 8.73
C VAL A 100 7.81 -15.45 9.89
N THR A 101 8.55 -16.02 10.83
CA THR A 101 8.99 -15.33 12.04
C THR A 101 10.36 -14.70 11.86
N ALA A 102 10.59 -13.55 12.51
CA ALA A 102 11.87 -12.89 12.48
C ALA A 102 12.96 -13.74 13.16
N PRO A 103 14.23 -13.60 12.76
CA PRO A 103 15.34 -14.28 13.44
C PRO A 103 15.34 -14.02 14.96
N GLY A 104 15.55 -15.08 15.74
CA GLY A 104 15.60 -15.00 17.21
C GLY A 104 14.25 -15.14 17.92
N GLN A 105 13.14 -15.30 17.19
CA GLN A 105 11.86 -15.63 17.81
C GLN A 105 11.87 -17.05 18.41
N PRO A 106 11.22 -17.28 19.57
CA PRO A 106 11.18 -18.60 20.20
C PRO A 106 10.34 -19.61 19.40
N VAL A 107 9.31 -19.12 18.70
CA VAL A 107 8.51 -19.93 17.77
C VAL A 107 9.01 -19.64 16.36
N VAL A 108 9.49 -20.68 15.68
CA VAL A 108 10.03 -20.58 14.32
C VAL A 108 9.10 -21.28 13.34
N VAL A 109 8.64 -20.54 12.33
CA VAL A 109 7.93 -21.12 11.19
C VAL A 109 8.78 -20.87 9.94
N THR A 110 9.34 -21.96 9.42
CA THR A 110 10.25 -21.93 8.28
C THR A 110 9.50 -21.73 6.96
N GLN A 111 10.22 -21.36 5.90
CA GLN A 111 9.67 -21.24 4.56
C GLN A 111 8.96 -22.53 4.10
N ALA A 112 9.57 -23.70 4.34
CA ALA A 112 8.99 -24.99 3.93
C ALA A 112 7.64 -25.27 4.61
N GLN A 113 7.49 -24.85 5.87
CA GLN A 113 6.26 -24.99 6.65
C GLN A 113 5.17 -23.97 6.27
N SER A 114 5.49 -22.98 5.42
CA SER A 114 4.55 -21.93 5.00
C SER A 114 3.95 -22.14 3.61
N THR A 115 4.13 -23.34 3.04
CA THR A 115 3.61 -23.71 1.72
C THR A 115 2.12 -24.08 1.75
N GLY A 116 1.45 -24.04 0.60
CA GLY A 116 0.10 -24.60 0.43
C GLY A 116 -1.04 -23.73 0.97
N LEU A 117 -0.77 -22.46 1.32
CA LEU A 117 -1.81 -21.52 1.73
C LEU A 117 -2.74 -21.21 0.55
N ALA A 118 -4.05 -21.20 0.80
CA ALA A 118 -5.04 -20.81 -0.19
C ALA A 118 -4.79 -19.38 -0.67
N ASN A 119 -5.11 -19.08 -1.94
CA ASN A 119 -5.02 -17.74 -2.51
C ASN A 119 -6.09 -16.79 -1.91
N ALA A 120 -5.94 -16.45 -0.64
CA ALA A 120 -6.87 -15.69 0.18
C ALA A 120 -6.14 -15.04 1.37
N PRO A 121 -6.69 -13.97 1.98
CA PRO A 121 -6.24 -13.52 3.27
C PRO A 121 -6.36 -14.62 4.33
N PHE A 122 -5.44 -14.65 5.30
CA PHE A 122 -5.43 -15.66 6.36
C PHE A 122 -4.98 -15.09 7.70
N ASP A 123 -5.46 -15.69 8.79
CA ASP A 123 -5.02 -15.38 10.15
C ASP A 123 -3.65 -16.01 10.42
N ILE A 124 -2.62 -15.17 10.55
CA ILE A 124 -1.24 -15.56 10.87
C ILE A 124 -1.19 -16.35 12.17
N GLY A 125 -2.07 -16.06 13.13
CA GLY A 125 -2.03 -16.67 14.45
C GLY A 125 -2.33 -18.17 14.43
N SER A 126 -3.19 -18.61 13.52
CA SER A 126 -3.66 -19.99 13.43
C SER A 126 -3.21 -20.74 12.17
N ALA A 127 -2.82 -20.03 11.09
CA ALA A 127 -2.52 -20.62 9.78
C ALA A 127 -1.42 -21.71 9.79
N PHE A 128 -0.50 -21.68 10.74
CA PHE A 128 0.65 -22.58 10.78
C PHE A 128 0.53 -23.69 11.83
N LYS A 129 -0.64 -23.87 12.45
CA LYS A 129 -0.86 -24.94 13.43
C LYS A 129 -0.66 -26.32 12.82
N GLY A 130 -1.23 -26.55 11.64
CA GLY A 130 -1.16 -27.85 10.97
C GLY A 130 0.22 -28.17 10.38
N SER A 131 0.90 -27.18 9.80
CA SER A 131 2.16 -27.38 9.08
C SER A 131 3.40 -27.26 9.96
N ALA A 132 3.34 -26.48 11.05
CA ALA A 132 4.48 -26.20 11.92
C ALA A 132 4.24 -26.50 13.40
N ASN A 133 3.03 -26.92 13.79
CA ASN A 133 2.61 -26.96 15.20
C ASN A 133 2.86 -25.62 15.92
N ALA A 134 2.65 -24.50 15.21
CA ALA A 134 2.94 -23.16 15.69
C ALA A 134 1.66 -22.31 15.76
N GLU A 135 1.53 -21.56 16.85
CA GLU A 135 0.56 -20.48 17.01
C GLU A 135 1.33 -19.19 17.24
N LEU A 136 0.98 -18.13 16.51
CA LEU A 136 1.67 -16.84 16.55
C LEU A 136 0.76 -15.79 17.20
N GLY A 137 1.17 -15.25 18.34
CA GLY A 137 0.41 -14.21 19.03
C GLY A 137 0.76 -12.81 18.54
N LEU A 138 0.08 -11.79 19.06
CA LEU A 138 0.40 -10.38 18.78
C LEU A 138 1.82 -9.98 19.24
N ASN A 139 2.43 -10.76 20.14
CA ASN A 139 3.82 -10.58 20.57
C ASN A 139 4.84 -11.30 19.67
N SER A 140 4.38 -12.11 18.71
CA SER A 140 5.24 -12.79 17.75
C SER A 140 5.70 -11.80 16.68
N VAL A 141 7.00 -11.62 16.55
CA VAL A 141 7.57 -10.75 15.51
C VAL A 141 7.69 -11.56 14.23
N THR A 142 6.88 -11.21 13.23
CA THR A 142 7.03 -11.75 11.87
C THR A 142 8.25 -11.14 11.20
N ARG A 143 8.76 -11.77 10.13
CA ARG A 143 9.72 -11.08 9.25
C ARG A 143 9.11 -9.77 8.77
N ASP A 144 9.97 -8.78 8.52
CA ASP A 144 9.54 -7.53 7.89
C ASP A 144 9.25 -7.77 6.40
N LEU A 145 8.28 -7.04 5.88
CA LEU A 145 7.90 -7.07 4.47
C LEU A 145 8.45 -5.82 3.83
N TYR A 146 8.86 -5.87 2.57
CA TYR A 146 9.15 -4.60 1.92
C TYR A 146 7.89 -3.72 1.87
N HIS A 147 8.11 -2.43 1.92
CA HIS A 147 7.09 -1.38 1.86
C HIS A 147 7.71 -0.24 1.06
N ARG A 148 8.06 -0.56 -0.19
CA ARG A 148 8.86 0.30 -1.07
C ARG A 148 7.99 0.93 -2.16
N PHE A 149 8.37 2.12 -2.60
CA PHE A 149 7.55 2.99 -3.46
C PHE A 149 7.07 2.33 -4.75
N PHE A 150 7.94 1.67 -5.51
CA PHE A 150 7.55 1.07 -6.79
C PHE A 150 6.88 -0.29 -6.60
N GLU A 151 7.40 -1.11 -5.70
CA GLU A 151 6.82 -2.40 -5.36
C GLU A 151 5.38 -2.24 -4.88
N ASN A 152 5.10 -1.28 -4.01
CA ASN A 152 3.75 -1.01 -3.54
C ASN A 152 2.79 -0.66 -4.69
N GLN A 153 3.24 0.10 -5.69
CA GLN A 153 2.43 0.38 -6.89
C GLN A 153 2.20 -0.87 -7.74
N MET A 154 3.22 -1.72 -7.91
CA MET A 154 3.10 -3.00 -8.61
C MET A 154 2.12 -3.95 -7.90
N GLN A 155 2.10 -3.94 -6.57
CA GLN A 155 1.16 -4.72 -5.75
C GLN A 155 -0.28 -4.24 -5.91
N ILE A 156 -0.50 -2.92 -5.87
CA ILE A 156 -1.82 -2.29 -6.07
C ILE A 156 -2.34 -2.55 -7.50
N ASN A 157 -1.42 -2.72 -8.47
CA ASN A 157 -1.72 -3.13 -9.84
C ASN A 157 -2.82 -2.28 -10.51
N GLY A 158 -2.68 -0.95 -10.44
CA GLY A 158 -3.65 -0.01 -11.01
C GLY A 158 -5.01 -0.02 -10.31
N GLY A 159 -5.06 -0.36 -9.03
CA GLY A 159 -6.26 -0.38 -8.19
C GLY A 159 -6.97 -1.73 -8.14
N ARG A 160 -6.47 -2.76 -8.85
CA ARG A 160 -7.03 -4.11 -8.78
C ARG A 160 -6.70 -4.83 -7.47
N ASN A 161 -5.63 -4.40 -6.78
CA ASN A 161 -5.16 -4.98 -5.52
C ASN A 161 -4.93 -6.52 -5.57
N ASP A 162 -4.55 -7.02 -6.74
CA ASP A 162 -4.33 -8.43 -7.03
C ASP A 162 -2.86 -8.76 -7.33
N GLY A 163 -1.93 -7.84 -7.10
CA GLY A 163 -0.49 -8.02 -7.35
C GLY A 163 0.36 -8.25 -6.10
N PHE A 164 -0.23 -8.27 -4.90
CA PHE A 164 0.52 -8.31 -3.64
C PHE A 164 1.40 -9.56 -3.53
N ALA A 165 0.83 -10.75 -3.77
CA ALA A 165 1.58 -11.99 -3.65
C ALA A 165 2.66 -12.17 -4.73
N ALA A 166 2.46 -11.60 -5.93
CA ALA A 166 3.44 -11.66 -7.03
C ALA A 166 4.66 -10.77 -6.80
N TRP A 167 4.39 -9.61 -6.22
CA TRP A 167 5.32 -8.53 -5.99
C TRP A 167 5.43 -8.26 -4.50
N ALA A 168 5.61 -9.27 -3.66
CA ALA A 168 6.09 -9.14 -2.29
C ALA A 168 7.37 -9.96 -2.10
N ASP A 169 8.36 -9.42 -1.39
CA ASP A 169 9.55 -10.19 -0.99
C ASP A 169 9.25 -11.24 0.07
N ALA A 170 8.11 -11.13 0.76
CA ALA A 170 7.66 -12.04 1.80
C ALA A 170 6.65 -13.09 1.33
N GLY A 171 6.34 -13.18 0.03
CA GLY A 171 5.40 -14.17 -0.51
C GLY A 171 4.04 -14.09 0.19
N ALA A 172 3.48 -15.24 0.62
CA ALA A 172 2.15 -15.30 1.24
C ALA A 172 1.94 -14.36 2.43
N LEU A 173 2.98 -13.97 3.17
CA LEU A 173 2.82 -13.21 4.41
C LEU A 173 2.15 -11.85 4.19
N VAL A 174 2.24 -11.29 2.98
CA VAL A 174 1.55 -10.04 2.61
C VAL A 174 0.02 -10.18 2.66
N MET A 175 -0.51 -11.39 2.57
CA MET A 175 -1.94 -11.71 2.72
C MET A 175 -2.32 -12.04 4.16
N GLY A 176 -1.36 -12.03 5.09
CA GLY A 176 -1.58 -12.38 6.48
C GLY A 176 -2.12 -11.22 7.32
N HIS A 177 -3.06 -11.50 8.21
CA HIS A 177 -3.53 -10.60 9.24
C HIS A 177 -3.46 -11.27 10.63
N PHE A 178 -3.48 -10.48 11.70
CA PHE A 178 -3.70 -11.02 13.05
C PHE A 178 -5.11 -10.65 13.51
N ASP A 179 -5.66 -11.42 14.45
CA ASP A 179 -6.83 -10.98 15.20
C ASP A 179 -6.41 -10.03 16.35
N TYR A 180 -6.68 -8.74 16.16
CA TYR A 180 -6.45 -7.69 17.16
C TYR A 180 -7.66 -7.43 18.06
N SER A 181 -8.77 -8.18 17.94
CA SER A 181 -10.03 -7.92 18.65
C SER A 181 -9.90 -7.84 20.18
N SER A 182 -8.91 -8.54 20.75
CA SER A 182 -8.60 -8.53 22.19
C SER A 182 -7.55 -7.49 22.61
N SER A 183 -6.98 -6.75 21.66
CA SER A 183 -5.88 -5.80 21.92
C SER A 183 -6.35 -4.49 22.58
N PRO A 184 -5.46 -3.78 23.29
CA PRO A 184 -5.74 -2.42 23.78
C PRO A 184 -6.06 -1.43 22.65
N LEU A 185 -5.41 -1.55 21.49
CA LEU A 185 -5.66 -0.67 20.33
C LEU A 185 -7.10 -0.83 19.80
N PHE A 186 -7.57 -2.06 19.68
CA PHE A 186 -8.94 -2.34 19.24
C PHE A 186 -9.98 -1.79 20.23
N ARG A 187 -9.71 -1.88 21.54
CA ARG A 187 -10.56 -1.26 22.57
C ARG A 187 -10.60 0.26 22.47
N LEU A 188 -9.49 0.92 22.14
CA LEU A 188 -9.49 2.36 21.88
C LEU A 188 -10.35 2.72 20.68
N ALA A 189 -10.29 1.95 19.59
CA ALA A 189 -11.13 2.15 18.41
C ALA A 189 -12.64 1.95 18.71
N GLN A 190 -13.02 1.17 19.72
CA GLN A 190 -14.40 1.06 20.19
C GLN A 190 -14.88 2.26 21.01
N GLN A 191 -13.95 2.95 21.68
CA GLN A 191 -14.25 4.09 22.56
C GLN A 191 -14.26 5.43 21.81
N TYR A 192 -13.51 5.51 20.70
CA TYR A 192 -13.28 6.73 19.96
C TYR A 192 -13.56 6.54 18.46
N THR A 193 -13.17 7.52 17.66
CA THR A 193 -13.34 7.46 16.20
C THR A 193 -12.24 6.60 15.58
N LEU A 194 -12.65 5.62 14.77
CA LEU A 194 -11.79 4.90 13.84
C LEU A 194 -12.02 5.47 12.43
N ALA A 195 -10.94 5.85 11.74
CA ALA A 195 -11.00 6.23 10.34
C ALA A 195 -10.60 5.03 9.47
N ASP A 196 -11.52 4.50 8.68
CA ASP A 196 -11.34 3.34 7.79
C ASP A 196 -11.09 3.74 6.32
N HIS A 197 -11.23 5.03 5.99
CA HIS A 197 -10.80 5.62 4.71
C HIS A 197 -9.65 6.63 4.90
N PHE A 198 -8.66 6.25 5.72
CA PHE A 198 -7.42 7.01 5.92
C PHE A 198 -6.26 6.32 5.22
N PHE A 199 -5.65 7.02 4.26
CA PHE A 199 -4.59 6.46 3.40
C PHE A 199 -3.25 7.14 3.68
N GLN A 200 -2.17 6.39 3.48
CA GLN A 200 -0.81 6.93 3.45
C GLN A 200 -0.70 8.10 2.45
N GLY A 201 0.10 9.11 2.78
CA GLY A 201 0.24 10.32 1.97
C GLY A 201 0.93 10.08 0.63
N ALA A 202 1.81 9.08 0.56
CA ALA A 202 2.47 8.63 -0.66
C ALA A 202 2.69 7.11 -0.64
N PHE A 203 2.90 6.51 -1.82
CA PHE A 203 3.26 5.09 -1.91
C PHE A 203 4.55 4.75 -1.15
N GLY A 204 4.68 3.49 -0.73
CA GLY A 204 5.89 2.98 -0.11
C GLY A 204 5.98 3.27 1.39
N GLY A 205 7.20 3.58 1.85
CA GLY A 205 7.60 3.34 3.23
C GLY A 205 7.69 4.57 4.12
N SER A 206 8.30 4.37 5.30
CA SER A 206 8.35 5.34 6.39
C SER A 206 9.06 6.64 5.99
N PHE A 207 10.21 6.59 5.31
CA PHE A 207 11.01 7.79 5.00
C PHE A 207 10.19 8.87 4.30
N LEU A 208 9.58 8.56 3.15
CA LEU A 208 8.77 9.53 2.40
C LEU A 208 7.53 9.96 3.20
N ASN A 209 6.79 9.01 3.78
CA ASN A 209 5.55 9.31 4.47
C ASN A 209 5.75 10.13 5.77
N HIS A 210 6.88 9.98 6.47
CA HIS A 210 7.22 10.82 7.63
C HIS A 210 7.37 12.28 7.23
N GLN A 211 8.04 12.54 6.11
CA GLN A 211 8.20 13.89 5.58
C GLN A 211 6.85 14.42 5.08
N TYR A 212 6.11 13.59 4.36
CA TYR A 212 4.82 13.94 3.80
C TYR A 212 3.78 14.30 4.88
N LEU A 213 3.80 13.63 6.03
CA LEU A 213 2.94 13.97 7.17
C LEU A 213 3.15 15.42 7.64
N ILE A 214 4.39 15.90 7.65
CA ILE A 214 4.74 17.20 8.23
C ILE A 214 4.56 18.35 7.23
N CYS A 215 4.95 18.15 5.97
CA CYS A 215 5.00 19.22 4.97
C CYS A 215 4.17 18.97 3.71
N ALA A 216 3.55 17.79 3.56
CA ALA A 216 2.97 17.33 2.30
C ALA A 216 3.96 17.43 1.12
N CYS A 217 5.23 17.12 1.38
CA CYS A 217 6.32 17.28 0.42
C CYS A 217 7.16 16.01 0.28
N ALA A 218 7.71 15.81 -0.92
CA ALA A 218 8.63 14.71 -1.22
C ALA A 218 10.07 15.25 -1.27
N PRO A 219 11.03 14.65 -0.56
CA PRO A 219 12.42 15.09 -0.59
C PRO A 219 13.06 14.89 -1.96
N GLU A 220 13.69 15.96 -2.45
CA GLU A 220 14.46 15.96 -3.69
C GLU A 220 15.91 15.51 -3.44
N TYR A 221 16.51 14.81 -4.41
CA TYR A 221 17.95 14.50 -4.43
C TYR A 221 18.59 15.08 -5.70
N PRO A 222 19.05 16.35 -5.68
CA PRO A 222 19.61 17.00 -6.86
C PRO A 222 20.82 16.25 -7.43
N ASN A 223 20.90 16.14 -8.76
CA ASN A 223 22.04 15.56 -9.49
C ASN A 223 22.40 14.12 -9.07
N ALA A 224 21.40 13.31 -8.68
CA ALA A 224 21.61 11.95 -8.20
C ALA A 224 22.39 11.05 -9.17
N ASP A 225 22.32 11.32 -10.47
CA ASP A 225 22.96 10.58 -11.56
C ASP A 225 24.47 10.84 -11.70
N THR A 226 24.98 11.85 -11.03
CA THR A 226 26.41 12.19 -10.94
C THR A 226 26.96 12.06 -9.51
N ALA A 227 26.09 11.90 -8.52
CA ALA A 227 26.44 11.72 -7.11
C ALA A 227 26.78 10.26 -6.76
N PRO A 228 27.41 10.00 -5.59
CA PRO A 228 27.59 8.64 -5.05
C PRO A 228 26.29 7.84 -4.91
N ALA A 229 25.14 8.52 -4.81
CA ALA A 229 23.83 7.89 -4.73
C ALA A 229 23.30 7.33 -6.07
N LYS A 230 24.00 7.53 -7.20
CA LYS A 230 23.61 7.01 -8.53
C LYS A 230 23.22 5.52 -8.54
N PRO A 231 23.92 4.61 -7.83
CA PRO A 231 23.54 3.20 -7.78
C PRO A 231 22.19 2.95 -7.09
N SER A 232 21.61 3.95 -6.41
CA SER A 232 20.32 3.89 -5.73
C SER A 232 19.16 4.46 -6.56
N ILE A 233 19.40 4.92 -7.80
CA ILE A 233 18.32 5.32 -8.72
C ILE A 233 17.65 4.06 -9.26
N SER A 234 16.39 3.82 -8.93
CA SER A 234 15.59 2.68 -9.42
C SER A 234 15.56 2.59 -10.94
N ILE A 235 15.49 1.37 -11.48
CA ILE A 235 15.29 1.15 -12.91
C ILE A 235 13.87 0.67 -13.15
N VAL A 236 13.13 1.48 -13.90
CA VAL A 236 11.69 1.39 -14.10
C VAL A 236 11.42 1.37 -15.60
N ASP A 237 10.47 0.54 -16.03
CA ASP A 237 10.13 0.37 -17.44
C ASP A 237 9.56 1.67 -18.01
N LYS A 238 9.84 1.90 -19.30
CA LYS A 238 9.26 3.03 -20.05
C LYS A 238 8.02 2.62 -20.80
N LEU A 239 7.06 3.54 -20.86
CA LEU A 239 5.89 3.44 -21.73
C LEU A 239 6.27 3.80 -23.19
N PRO A 240 5.42 3.47 -24.18
CA PRO A 240 5.70 3.76 -25.60
C PRO A 240 5.91 5.25 -25.90
N ASP A 241 5.33 6.14 -25.09
CA ASP A 241 5.52 7.59 -25.20
C ASP A 241 6.84 8.11 -24.58
N GLY A 242 7.64 7.21 -24.00
CA GLY A 242 8.92 7.50 -23.37
C GLY A 242 8.86 7.92 -21.91
N SER A 243 7.66 8.09 -21.34
CA SER A 243 7.45 8.32 -19.91
C SER A 243 7.73 7.05 -19.09
N TYR A 244 7.92 7.20 -17.77
CA TYR A 244 8.13 6.06 -16.89
C TYR A 244 6.79 5.42 -16.49
N SER A 245 6.75 4.10 -16.48
CA SER A 245 5.67 3.32 -15.86
C SER A 245 5.85 3.26 -14.33
N ALA A 246 4.95 2.59 -13.60
CA ALA A 246 5.17 2.27 -12.18
C ALA A 246 5.88 0.91 -11.97
N HIS A 247 6.33 0.26 -13.03
CA HIS A 247 6.82 -1.12 -13.01
C HIS A 247 8.35 -1.16 -13.00
N LEU A 248 8.94 -1.77 -11.97
CA LEU A 248 10.38 -2.00 -11.91
C LEU A 248 10.80 -3.01 -12.97
N THR A 249 11.90 -2.71 -13.69
CA THR A 249 12.44 -3.63 -14.69
C THR A 249 12.94 -4.92 -14.02
N PRO A 250 12.44 -6.11 -14.38
CA PRO A 250 12.91 -7.37 -13.82
C PRO A 250 14.40 -7.63 -14.09
N ALA A 251 15.10 -8.28 -13.16
CA ALA A 251 16.46 -8.74 -13.39
C ALA A 251 16.49 -9.95 -14.33
N PRO A 252 17.62 -10.24 -15.01
CA PRO A 252 17.76 -11.49 -15.79
C PRO A 252 17.57 -12.77 -14.98
N SER A 253 17.77 -12.72 -13.67
CA SER A 253 17.55 -13.82 -12.73
C SER A 253 16.16 -13.84 -12.09
N ALA A 254 15.26 -12.94 -12.53
CA ALA A 254 13.89 -12.92 -12.05
C ALA A 254 13.17 -14.21 -12.45
N GLN A 255 12.46 -14.80 -11.49
CA GLN A 255 11.65 -15.98 -11.76
C GLN A 255 10.36 -15.58 -12.50
N ALA A 256 9.90 -16.45 -13.40
CA ALA A 256 8.68 -16.21 -14.15
C ALA A 256 7.43 -16.23 -13.25
N SER A 257 7.41 -17.11 -12.24
CA SER A 257 6.32 -17.20 -11.27
C SER A 257 6.73 -16.71 -9.89
N ALA A 258 5.77 -16.15 -9.16
CA ALA A 258 5.86 -15.88 -7.74
C ALA A 258 6.02 -17.15 -6.89
N LEU A 259 5.60 -18.31 -7.40
CA LEU A 259 5.76 -19.61 -6.73
C LEU A 259 7.20 -20.11 -6.74
N ASP A 260 8.01 -19.65 -7.68
CA ASP A 260 9.39 -20.12 -7.89
C ASP A 260 10.43 -19.28 -7.13
N GLY A 261 10.04 -18.10 -6.63
CA GLY A 261 10.93 -17.26 -5.84
C GLY A 261 10.43 -15.83 -5.64
N PRO A 262 11.06 -15.07 -4.73
CA PRO A 262 10.76 -13.66 -4.52
C PRO A 262 11.08 -12.83 -5.79
N PRO A 263 10.44 -11.67 -5.98
CA PRO A 263 10.71 -10.83 -7.12
C PRO A 263 12.16 -10.35 -7.11
N ARG A 264 12.76 -10.23 -8.30
CA ARG A 264 14.11 -9.68 -8.49
C ARG A 264 14.06 -8.62 -9.58
N PHE A 265 14.58 -7.45 -9.25
CA PHE A 265 14.60 -6.30 -10.15
C PHE A 265 16.03 -5.98 -10.55
N LEU A 266 16.21 -5.42 -11.73
CA LEU A 266 17.52 -4.94 -12.19
C LEU A 266 18.07 -3.92 -11.19
N ARG A 267 17.19 -3.07 -10.64
CA ARG A 267 17.47 -2.22 -9.49
C ARG A 267 16.19 -1.66 -8.85
N SER A 268 15.88 -2.11 -7.64
CA SER A 268 14.99 -1.39 -6.73
C SER A 268 15.83 -0.56 -5.77
N GLY A 269 15.88 0.75 -6.00
CA GLY A 269 16.71 1.69 -5.26
C GLY A 269 15.87 2.67 -4.42
N ASN A 270 16.53 3.62 -3.79
CA ASN A 270 15.86 4.59 -2.91
C ASN A 270 15.44 5.87 -3.62
N LEU A 271 15.95 6.10 -4.82
CA LEU A 271 15.68 7.29 -5.62
C LEU A 271 14.83 6.92 -6.85
N THR A 272 13.94 7.83 -7.25
CA THR A 272 13.27 7.73 -8.57
C THR A 272 14.27 7.99 -9.70
N PRO A 273 14.01 7.52 -10.94
CA PRO A 273 14.65 8.09 -12.13
C PRO A 273 14.41 9.60 -12.23
N ALA A 274 15.30 10.30 -12.93
CA ALA A 274 15.07 11.70 -13.30
C ALA A 274 13.77 11.80 -14.09
N ASN A 275 12.98 12.85 -13.86
CA ASN A 275 11.77 13.12 -14.63
C ASN A 275 10.69 12.02 -14.52
N TYR A 276 10.72 11.20 -13.46
CA TYR A 276 9.66 10.22 -13.19
C TYR A 276 8.27 10.89 -13.14
N PHE A 277 8.19 12.08 -12.54
CA PHE A 277 6.96 12.88 -12.43
C PHE A 277 6.83 13.97 -13.51
N GLY A 278 7.68 13.98 -14.55
CA GLY A 278 7.62 14.97 -15.63
C GLY A 278 8.20 16.35 -15.28
N ASP A 279 8.95 16.48 -14.19
CA ASP A 279 9.50 17.73 -13.67
C ASP A 279 11.04 17.83 -13.72
N GLY A 280 11.71 16.84 -14.33
CA GLY A 280 13.17 16.77 -14.43
C GLY A 280 13.91 16.45 -13.12
N LYS A 281 13.21 16.10 -12.03
CA LYS A 281 13.82 15.91 -10.70
C LYS A 281 14.00 14.45 -10.32
N PHE A 282 14.81 14.23 -9.27
CA PHE A 282 14.94 12.95 -8.56
C PHE A 282 14.35 13.10 -7.17
N TYR A 283 13.62 12.10 -6.70
CA TYR A 283 13.03 12.09 -5.37
C TYR A 283 13.52 10.90 -4.56
N ALA A 284 13.76 11.12 -3.28
CA ALA A 284 14.04 10.06 -2.32
C ALA A 284 12.73 9.46 -1.81
N VAL A 285 12.42 8.26 -2.30
CA VAL A 285 11.11 7.60 -2.09
C VAL A 285 11.18 6.39 -1.18
N ASN A 286 12.38 5.88 -0.88
CA ASN A 286 12.60 4.86 0.15
C ASN A 286 13.66 5.32 1.15
N THR A 287 13.82 4.57 2.25
CA THR A 287 14.75 4.87 3.34
C THR A 287 16.16 5.19 2.87
N MET A 288 16.59 6.43 3.13
CA MET A 288 17.96 6.91 2.94
C MET A 288 18.63 6.94 4.31
N GLN A 289 19.81 6.31 4.42
CA GLN A 289 20.70 6.55 5.56
C GLN A 289 21.51 7.83 5.29
N PRO A 290 21.89 8.60 6.34
CA PRO A 290 22.80 9.74 6.21
C PRO A 290 24.13 9.39 5.53
#